data_AF-A0A8T7KM74-F1
#
_entry.id   AF-A0A8T7KM74-F1
#
_cell.length_a   1.000
_cell.length_b   1.000
_cell.length_c   1.000
_cell.angle_alpha   90.00
_cell.angle_beta   90.00
_cell.angle_gamma   90.00
#
_symmetry.space_group_name_H-M   'P 1'
#
loop_
_entity.id
_entity.type
_entity.pdbx_description
1 polymer ?
#
loop_
_entity_poly.entity_id
_entity_poly.type
_entity_poly.pdbx_seq_one_letter_code
_entity_poly.pdbx_strand_id
1 'polypeptide(L)' 'MLAWTVFDTSALVVLEAARGVRDHHLNYWDAQVWATARLFQLPVVLSEDVAPGATLEGVRFVNPFDAAFQLADWF' A
#
# COMPACT_ATOMS: atom_id res chain seq x y z
N MET A 1 -18.28 14.45 9.33
CA MET A 1 -16.86 14.08 9.51
C MET A 1 -16.71 12.68 8.95
N LEU A 2 -15.77 12.43 8.04
CA LEU A 2 -15.47 11.05 7.61
C LEU A 2 -14.71 10.35 8.74
N ALA A 3 -14.94 9.06 8.91
CA ALA A 3 -14.21 8.25 9.91
C ALA A 3 -12.73 8.06 9.52
N TRP A 4 -12.39 8.26 8.24
CA TRP A 4 -11.06 8.03 7.66
C TRP A 4 -10.73 9.08 6.61
N THR A 5 -9.44 9.38 6.46
CA THR A 5 -8.92 10.17 5.34
C THR A 5 -8.95 9.34 4.07
N VAL A 6 -9.50 9.89 2.99
CA VAL A 6 -9.55 9.25 1.67
C VAL A 6 -8.59 9.98 0.75
N PHE A 7 -7.73 9.23 0.07
CA PHE A 7 -6.81 9.77 -0.94
C PHE A 7 -7.35 9.48 -2.33
N ASP A 8 -7.37 10.50 -3.19
CA ASP A 8 -7.84 10.38 -4.56
C ASP A 8 -6.79 9.71 -5.47
N THR A 9 -7.26 8.98 -6.47
CA THR A 9 -6.44 8.44 -7.56
C THR A 9 -6.04 9.56 -8.53
N SER A 10 -5.09 10.39 -8.12
CA SER A 10 -4.57 11.48 -8.96
C SER A 10 -3.78 10.96 -10.18
N ALA A 11 -3.53 11.83 -11.15
CA ALA A 11 -2.66 11.51 -12.28
C ALA A 11 -1.26 11.04 -11.85
N LEU A 12 -0.72 11.59 -10.75
CA LEU A 12 0.55 11.15 -10.18
C LEU A 12 0.48 9.74 -9.63
N VAL A 13 -0.62 9.38 -8.96
CA VAL A 13 -0.85 8.00 -8.49
C VAL A 13 -0.92 7.04 -9.68
N VAL A 14 -1.61 7.40 -10.76
CA VAL A 14 -1.70 6.56 -11.98
C VAL A 14 -0.32 6.35 -12.62
N LEU A 15 0.49 7.41 -12.75
CA LEU A 15 1.83 7.30 -13.32
C LEU A 15 2.76 6.46 -12.43
N GLU A 16 2.70 6.65 -11.12
CA GLU A 16 3.50 5.87 -10.19
C GLU A 16 3.04 4.41 -10.13
N ALA A 17 1.74 4.13 -10.22
CA ALA A 17 1.21 2.78 -10.34
C ALA A 17 1.70 2.09 -11.62
N ALA A 18 1.70 2.80 -12.75
CA ALA A 18 2.25 2.27 -14.01
C ALA A 18 3.74 1.93 -13.87
N ARG A 19 4.51 2.73 -13.13
CA ARG A 19 5.89 2.40 -12.77
C ARG A 19 5.97 1.14 -11.90
N GLY A 20 5.08 1.01 -10.90
CA GLY A 20 4.98 -0.18 -10.05
C GLY A 20 4.70 -1.46 -10.85
N VAL A 21 3.82 -1.40 -11.86
CA VAL A 21 3.58 -2.53 -12.77
C VAL A 21 4.83 -2.85 -13.59
N ARG A 22 5.48 -1.84 -14.16
CA ARG A 22 6.63 -2.02 -15.07
C ARG A 22 7.88 -2.52 -14.34
N ASP A 23 8.21 -1.90 -13.22
CA ASP A 23 9.49 -2.07 -12.54
C ASP A 23 9.43 -3.13 -11.43
N HIS A 24 8.24 -3.34 -10.84
CA HIS A 24 8.04 -4.25 -9.69
C HIS A 24 7.02 -5.35 -9.95
N HIS A 25 6.49 -5.44 -11.17
CA HIS A 25 5.53 -6.48 -11.59
C HIS A 25 4.29 -6.60 -10.70
N LEU A 26 3.88 -5.50 -10.07
CA LEU A 26 2.63 -5.44 -9.30
C LEU A 26 1.43 -5.58 -10.25
N ASN A 27 0.33 -6.17 -9.77
CA ASN A 27 -0.95 -5.99 -10.46
C ASN A 27 -1.34 -4.51 -10.42
N TYR A 28 -1.99 -4.01 -11.47
CA TYR A 28 -2.23 -2.57 -11.60
C TYR A 28 -3.03 -1.96 -10.43
N TRP A 29 -4.02 -2.67 -9.89
CA TRP A 29 -4.80 -2.19 -8.76
C TRP A 29 -3.98 -2.15 -7.46
N ASP A 30 -3.19 -3.19 -7.18
CA ASP A 30 -2.27 -3.22 -6.05
C ASP A 30 -1.20 -2.12 -6.18
N ALA A 31 -0.74 -1.87 -7.40
CA ALA A 31 0.20 -0.80 -7.73
C ALA A 31 -0.39 0.59 -7.44
N GLN A 32 -1.70 0.80 -7.60
CA GLN A 32 -2.34 2.06 -7.22
C GLN A 32 -2.34 2.28 -5.71
N VAL A 33 -2.58 1.23 -4.93
CA VAL A 33 -2.53 1.29 -3.46
C VAL A 33 -1.11 1.58 -2.99
N TRP A 34 -0.12 0.85 -3.52
CA TRP A 34 1.29 1.09 -3.26
C TRP A 34 1.73 2.50 -3.65
N ALA A 35 1.37 2.97 -4.85
CA ALA A 35 1.71 4.29 -5.35
C ALA A 35 1.12 5.40 -4.46
N THR A 36 -0.13 5.23 -4.02
CA THR A 36 -0.78 6.14 -3.07
C THR A 36 0.01 6.18 -1.77
N ALA A 37 0.30 5.02 -1.17
CA ALA A 37 1.09 4.96 0.06
C ALA A 37 2.46 5.63 -0.10
N ARG A 38 3.16 5.35 -1.19
CA ARG A 38 4.47 5.93 -1.47
C ARG A 38 4.45 7.44 -1.66
N LEU A 39 3.52 7.97 -2.46
CA LEU A 39 3.42 9.41 -2.75
C LEU A 39 2.98 10.21 -1.52
N PHE A 40 2.13 9.64 -0.66
CA PHE A 40 1.66 10.26 0.58
C PHE A 40 2.49 9.87 1.80
N GLN A 41 3.63 9.20 1.61
CA GLN A 41 4.56 8.80 2.68
C GLN A 41 3.91 7.96 3.79
N LEU A 42 2.95 7.10 3.42
CA LEU A 42 2.34 6.12 4.32
C LEU A 42 3.25 4.89 4.37
N PRO A 43 3.87 4.57 5.52
CA PRO A 43 4.87 3.51 5.60
C PRO A 43 4.27 2.10 5.59
N VAL A 44 2.96 1.98 5.78
CA VAL A 44 2.27 0.70 5.97
C VAL A 44 0.99 0.64 5.14
N VAL A 45 0.77 -0.49 4.48
CA VAL A 45 -0.49 -0.89 3.85
C VAL A 45 -0.97 -2.19 4.50
N LEU A 46 -2.17 -2.16 5.07
CA LEU A 46 -2.83 -3.38 5.54
C LEU A 46 -3.50 -4.07 4.35
N SER A 47 -3.05 -5.27 3.99
CA SER A 47 -3.59 -6.04 2.86
C SER A 47 -3.31 -7.53 3.02
N GLU A 48 -4.30 -8.37 2.68
CA GLU A 48 -4.19 -9.83 2.77
C GLU A 48 -3.54 -10.47 1.53
N ASP A 49 -3.63 -9.80 0.39
CA ASP A 49 -3.29 -10.34 -0.93
C ASP A 49 -1.82 -10.12 -1.34
N VAL A 50 -1.05 -9.42 -0.50
CA VAL A 50 0.36 -9.15 -0.75
C VAL A 50 1.23 -10.07 0.10
N ALA A 51 2.28 -10.63 -0.52
CA ALA A 51 3.22 -11.52 0.14
C ALA A 51 3.67 -10.93 1.50
N PRO A 52 3.41 -11.62 2.63
CA PRO A 52 3.68 -11.09 3.97
C PRO A 52 5.13 -10.64 4.13
N GLY A 53 5.33 -9.44 4.68
CA GLY A 53 6.67 -8.90 4.96
C GLY A 53 7.38 -8.25 3.78
N ALA A 54 6.78 -8.22 2.60
CA ALA A 54 7.31 -7.44 1.48
C ALA A 54 7.35 -5.96 1.84
N THR A 55 8.52 -5.35 1.70
CA THR A 55 8.70 -3.90 1.77
C THR A 55 9.16 -3.43 0.40
N LEU A 56 8.36 -2.57 -0.23
CA LEU A 56 8.65 -2.02 -1.54
C LEU A 56 8.87 -0.53 -1.45
N GLU A 57 10.14 -0.13 -1.60
CA GLU A 57 10.57 1.26 -1.61
C GLU A 57 10.03 2.10 -0.44
N GLY A 58 10.06 1.51 0.77
CA GLY A 58 9.63 2.13 2.02
C GLY A 58 8.18 1.86 2.42
N VAL A 59 7.39 1.19 1.58
CA VAL A 59 6.02 0.78 1.93
C VAL A 59 6.01 -0.69 2.34
N ARG A 60 5.64 -0.96 3.59
CA ARG A 60 5.51 -2.32 4.13
C ARG A 60 4.08 -2.82 3.99
N PHE A 61 3.92 -4.03 3.46
CA PHE A 61 2.64 -4.73 3.44
C PHE A 61 2.50 -5.64 4.65
N VAL A 62 1.34 -5.55 5.30
CA VAL A 62 1.04 -6.27 6.53
C VAL A 62 -0.32 -6.93 6.37
N ASN A 63 -0.37 -8.24 6.55
CA ASN A 63 -1.63 -8.96 6.52
C ASN A 63 -2.34 -8.84 7.88
N PRO A 64 -3.50 -8.16 7.98
CA PRO A 64 -4.23 -8.01 9.23
C PRO A 64 -4.91 -9.30 9.71
N PHE A 65 -4.95 -10.34 8.87
CA PHE A 65 -5.49 -11.65 9.20
C PHE A 65 -4.40 -12.68 9.56
N ASP A 66 -3.13 -12.29 9.58
CA ASP A 66 -2.06 -13.13 10.11
C ASP A 66 -2.32 -13.41 11.60
N ALA A 67 -2.10 -14.65 12.04
CA ALA A 67 -2.29 -15.05 13.44
C ALA A 67 -1.41 -14.26 14.42
N ALA A 68 -0.26 -13.75 13.95
CA ALA A 68 0.63 -12.92 14.74
C ALA A 68 0.27 -11.42 14.72
N PHE A 69 -0.72 -10.99 13.94
CA PHE A 69 -1.08 -9.58 13.83
C PHE A 69 -1.63 -9.03 15.15
N GLN A 70 -1.04 -7.96 15.64
CA GLN A 70 -1.53 -7.17 16.77
C GLN A 70 -1.76 -5.74 16.33
N LEU A 71 -2.99 -5.26 16.46
CA LEU A 71 -3.38 -3.92 16.04
C LEU A 71 -2.58 -2.82 16.76
N ALA A 72 -2.19 -3.07 18.01
CA ALA A 72 -1.43 -2.14 18.85
C ALA A 72 -0.01 -1.85 18.34
N ASP A 73 0.53 -2.68 17.43
CA ASP A 73 1.88 -2.48 16.87
C ASP A 73 1.94 -1.37 15.80
N TRP A 74 0.77 -0.79 15.44
CA TRP A 74 0.60 0.08 14.28
C TRP A 74 -0.06 1.44 14.61
N PHE A 75 -0.21 1.76 15.89
CA PHE A 75 -0.80 3.01 16.40
C PHE A 75 0.13 3.72 17.39
#